data_AF-A0A1M7TAW5-F1
#
_entry.id   AF-A0A1M7TAW5-F1
#
_cell.length_a   1.000
_cell.length_b   1.000
_cell.length_c   1.000
_cell.angle_alpha   90.00
_cell.angle_beta   90.00
_cell.angle_gamma   90.00
#
_symmetry.space_group_name_H-M   'P 1'
#
loop_
_entity.id
_entity.type
_entity.pdbx_description
1 polymer ?
#
loop_
_entity_poly.entity_id
_entity_poly.type
_entity_poly.pdbx_seq_one_letter_code
_entity_poly.pdbx_strand_id
1 'polypeptide(L)'
;MFPMRLMFAILAAATLVSATPSLAQTCRPMDNSAVGIDTGVTDLIPQRCDDQRKCQMFAMDGRPIGEPGDRVVPRTATANGVVAVEKKQSGLQGYMSVDGAWKVEPQFKQAGPYCENRAAVQRVDSLWVYLDPKGEEVGSPRDAAEAFTEGLGLVTSYKGGHDFRHGYVDTSGKVVIPVTFAGARLFSEGLAAVLVDGKWGYIDRDGKMIIPPRFAEADTFHNGRAVVSISASWGKSGLIDRSGKFVVEPRYEQISKVGEKFWSVGGIDRSYRGNGEPPALVRLVDAEGHLVSKQVYNSFGAVQDGLMSVCRDDRCGFMDTSGKLVIPLKYKGAGDFQEGLAAVTSDGDSYGFIDRNGKTVLAARYESLGPHKEHFTPGPFVNGLAPAGCKGSWGFIDKSGAWAIPPVYRFAESFDNGFASVEVRGGTAHLRPDGSAIDFTPAEIDAAAPPTRPCGVPLARAPH
;
A
#
# COMPACT_ATOMS: atom_id res chain seq x y z
N MET A 1 25.62 71.83 3.53
CA MET A 1 26.63 70.85 3.06
C MET A 1 26.59 69.66 4.02
N PHE A 2 26.42 68.46 3.47
CA PHE A 2 26.22 67.18 4.17
C PHE A 2 27.17 66.93 5.37
N PRO A 3 26.69 66.25 6.43
CA PRO A 3 27.59 65.47 7.28
C PRO A 3 27.25 63.98 7.34
N MET A 4 28.32 63.21 7.53
CA MET A 4 28.45 61.94 8.24
C MET A 4 27.62 60.72 7.81
N ARG A 5 28.33 59.78 7.17
CA ARG A 5 28.01 58.34 7.17
C ARG A 5 28.33 57.75 8.55
N LEU A 6 27.31 57.21 9.21
CA LEU A 6 27.46 56.21 10.28
C LEU A 6 26.73 54.94 9.81
N MET A 7 27.47 53.85 9.60
CA MET A 7 26.90 52.52 9.36
C MET A 7 26.34 52.00 10.69
N PHE A 8 25.01 51.89 10.79
CA PHE A 8 24.35 51.06 11.80
C PHE A 8 23.89 49.76 11.13
N ALA A 9 24.46 48.65 11.59
CA ALA A 9 23.94 47.31 11.33
C ALA A 9 22.65 47.13 12.15
N ILE A 10 21.52 46.99 11.48
CA ILE A 10 20.25 46.60 12.11
C ILE A 10 20.19 45.07 12.04
N LEU A 11 20.38 44.42 13.20
CA LEU A 11 20.01 43.03 13.43
C LEU A 11 18.47 42.94 13.35
N ALA A 12 17.94 42.42 12.26
CA ALA A 12 16.55 41.99 12.20
C ALA A 12 16.46 40.59 12.80
N ALA A 13 15.95 40.50 14.03
CA ALA A 13 15.53 39.24 14.64
C ALA A 13 14.29 38.74 13.89
N ALA A 14 14.50 37.90 12.87
CA ALA A 14 13.44 37.10 12.29
C ALA A 14 13.10 35.98 13.28
N THR A 15 12.03 36.16 14.06
CA THR A 15 11.36 35.06 14.74
C THR A 15 10.79 34.13 13.67
N LEU A 16 11.59 33.11 13.31
CA LEU A 16 11.07 31.91 12.68
C LEU A 16 10.05 31.29 13.65
N VAL A 17 8.77 31.57 13.42
CA VAL A 17 7.72 30.65 13.83
C VAL A 17 7.94 29.41 12.98
N SER A 18 8.72 28.47 13.49
CA SER A 18 8.73 27.11 12.97
C SER A 18 7.32 26.58 13.12
N ALA A 19 6.53 26.64 12.04
CA ALA A 19 5.39 25.77 11.90
C ALA A 19 5.96 24.34 11.88
N THR A 20 6.03 23.73 13.06
CA THR A 20 6.08 22.28 13.19
C THR A 20 4.93 21.75 12.34
N PRO A 21 5.15 20.95 11.29
CA PRO A 21 4.05 20.26 10.66
C PRO A 21 3.43 19.42 11.75
N SER A 22 2.19 19.72 12.14
CA SER A 22 1.44 18.77 12.95
C SER A 22 1.40 17.47 12.16
N LEU A 23 1.72 16.36 12.81
CA LEU A 23 1.55 15.01 12.25
C LEU A 23 0.06 14.71 12.04
N ALA A 24 -0.64 15.50 11.22
CA ALA A 24 -1.90 15.06 10.65
C ALA A 24 -1.53 14.02 9.59
N GLN A 25 -1.57 12.74 9.98
CA GLN A 25 -1.34 11.64 9.06
C GLN A 25 -2.32 11.77 7.88
N THR A 26 -1.75 11.91 6.68
CA THR A 26 -2.50 12.17 5.45
C THR A 26 -2.95 10.85 4.87
N CYS A 27 -4.26 10.63 4.84
CA CYS A 27 -4.84 9.60 4.01
C CYS A 27 -4.63 9.94 2.53
N ARG A 28 -4.21 8.98 1.73
CA ARG A 28 -4.03 9.16 0.29
C ARG A 28 -5.05 8.34 -0.46
N PRO A 29 -5.74 8.89 -1.47
CA PRO A 29 -6.53 8.04 -2.35
C PRO A 29 -5.61 7.03 -3.04
N MET A 30 -5.92 5.75 -2.88
CA MET A 30 -5.50 4.67 -3.76
C MET A 30 -6.46 4.63 -4.96
N ASP A 31 -6.02 4.05 -6.07
CA ASP A 31 -6.76 4.03 -7.34
C ASP A 31 -8.26 3.68 -7.13
N ASN A 32 -9.13 4.43 -7.81
CA ASN A 32 -10.60 4.24 -7.85
C ASN A 32 -11.36 4.31 -6.52
N SER A 33 -11.24 5.42 -5.79
CA SER A 33 -12.00 5.78 -4.57
C SER A 33 -11.63 5.06 -3.28
N ALA A 34 -10.74 4.08 -3.33
CA ALA A 34 -10.15 3.52 -2.13
C ALA A 34 -9.22 4.56 -1.48
N VAL A 35 -9.18 4.63 -0.16
CA VAL A 35 -8.15 5.38 0.56
C VAL A 35 -7.12 4.39 1.09
N GLY A 36 -5.89 4.60 0.66
CA GLY A 36 -4.72 4.02 1.31
C GLY A 36 -4.30 4.90 2.47
N ILE A 37 -4.07 4.28 3.62
CA ILE A 37 -3.37 4.96 4.70
C ILE A 37 -1.92 4.51 4.57
N ASP A 38 -1.01 5.47 4.40
CA ASP A 38 0.37 5.23 4.83
C ASP A 38 0.30 5.18 6.34
N THR A 39 0.09 3.97 6.87
CA THR A 39 -0.40 3.79 8.23
C THR A 39 0.55 4.42 9.21
N GLY A 40 1.86 4.50 8.91
CA GLY A 40 2.90 5.18 9.72
C GLY A 40 2.92 4.78 11.20
N VAL A 41 2.06 3.85 11.59
CA VAL A 41 1.67 3.48 12.93
C VAL A 41 1.90 1.99 12.99
N THR A 42 3.02 1.71 13.63
CA THR A 42 3.66 0.44 13.86
C THR A 42 3.13 -0.27 15.09
N ASP A 43 2.05 0.21 15.73
CA ASP A 43 1.77 -0.12 17.14
C ASP A 43 0.76 -1.26 17.35
N LEU A 44 0.20 -1.82 16.28
CA LEU A 44 -0.78 -2.89 16.33
C LEU A 44 -0.38 -4.05 15.44
N ILE A 45 -0.70 -5.25 15.93
CA ILE A 45 -0.46 -6.49 15.24
C ILE A 45 -1.79 -6.97 14.64
N PRO A 46 -1.76 -7.59 13.43
CA PRO A 46 -2.93 -8.21 12.85
C PRO A 46 -3.64 -9.17 13.82
N GLN A 47 -4.95 -9.22 13.70
CA GLN A 47 -5.82 -10.01 14.56
C GLN A 47 -5.51 -11.52 14.44
N ARG A 48 -5.34 -12.21 15.57
CA ARG A 48 -5.12 -13.66 15.64
C ARG A 48 -6.37 -14.38 16.11
N CYS A 49 -6.78 -15.47 15.44
CA CYS A 49 -7.96 -16.26 15.80
C CYS A 49 -7.59 -17.62 16.36
N ASP A 50 -8.27 -18.06 17.42
CA ASP A 50 -8.19 -19.44 17.88
C ASP A 50 -9.00 -20.39 16.98
N ASP A 51 -8.88 -21.71 17.23
CA ASP A 51 -9.60 -22.76 16.48
C ASP A 51 -11.14 -22.64 16.57
N GLN A 52 -11.66 -21.89 17.54
CA GLN A 52 -13.09 -21.58 17.71
C GLN A 52 -13.49 -20.28 17.02
N ARG A 53 -12.60 -19.69 16.20
CA ARG A 53 -12.76 -18.37 15.55
C ARG A 53 -12.99 -17.23 16.54
N LYS A 54 -12.48 -17.36 17.77
CA LYS A 54 -12.40 -16.22 18.70
C LYS A 54 -11.10 -15.50 18.39
N CYS A 55 -11.25 -14.29 17.89
CA CYS A 55 -10.15 -13.51 17.36
C CYS A 55 -9.77 -12.41 18.35
N GLN A 56 -8.49 -12.28 18.66
CA GLN A 56 -7.93 -11.33 19.62
C GLN A 56 -6.93 -10.42 18.91
N MET A 57 -6.97 -9.14 19.25
CA MET A 57 -6.06 -8.11 18.74
C MET A 57 -4.94 -7.90 19.76
N PHE A 58 -3.75 -7.52 19.30
CA PHE A 58 -2.58 -7.32 20.16
C PHE A 58 -1.86 -6.01 19.83
N ALA A 59 -1.36 -5.32 20.86
CA ALA A 59 -0.37 -4.27 20.66
C ALA A 59 1.01 -4.89 20.38
N MET A 60 1.96 -4.07 19.92
CA MET A 60 3.34 -4.52 19.67
C MET A 60 4.07 -5.13 20.86
N ASP A 61 3.71 -4.76 22.08
CA ASP A 61 4.26 -5.36 23.30
C ASP A 61 3.63 -6.72 23.64
N GLY A 62 2.64 -7.18 22.86
CA GLY A 62 1.93 -8.45 23.05
C GLY A 62 0.74 -8.35 24.00
N ARG A 63 0.39 -7.15 24.50
CA ARG A 63 -0.82 -6.98 25.32
C ARG A 63 -2.07 -7.19 24.45
N PRO A 64 -3.10 -7.91 24.92
CA PRO A 64 -4.38 -8.00 24.22
C PRO A 64 -5.09 -6.64 24.24
N ILE A 65 -5.73 -6.29 23.12
CA ILE A 65 -6.56 -5.10 22.94
C ILE A 65 -7.99 -5.53 22.64
N GLY A 66 -8.96 -4.96 23.36
CA GLY A 66 -10.38 -5.35 23.24
C GLY A 66 -10.67 -6.75 23.78
N GLU A 67 -11.93 -7.19 23.65
CA GLU A 67 -12.37 -8.50 24.14
C GLU A 67 -12.20 -9.60 23.07
N PRO A 68 -12.05 -10.88 23.48
CA PRO A 68 -11.99 -11.99 22.53
C PRO A 68 -13.20 -12.05 21.60
N GLY A 69 -12.94 -11.89 20.31
CA GLY A 69 -13.91 -11.89 19.23
C GLY A 69 -14.26 -10.51 18.68
N ASP A 70 -13.87 -9.42 19.35
CA ASP A 70 -13.88 -8.07 18.77
C ASP A 70 -12.94 -8.04 17.55
N ARG A 71 -13.27 -7.23 16.53
CA ARG A 71 -12.55 -7.21 15.26
C ARG A 71 -12.02 -5.82 14.95
N VAL A 72 -10.72 -5.69 14.65
CA VAL A 72 -10.21 -4.48 13.99
C VAL A 72 -10.89 -4.41 12.65
N VAL A 73 -11.43 -3.24 12.30
CA VAL A 73 -11.87 -2.98 10.93
C VAL A 73 -10.60 -2.80 10.09
N PRO A 74 -10.21 -3.80 9.25
CA PRO A 74 -8.97 -3.73 8.50
C PRO A 74 -9.03 -2.52 7.59
N ARG A 75 -7.90 -1.79 7.44
CA ARG A 75 -7.73 -0.50 6.73
C ARG A 75 -7.97 0.77 7.55
N THR A 76 -8.05 0.72 8.88
CA THR A 76 -8.30 1.92 9.69
C THR A 76 -7.12 2.41 10.55
N ALA A 77 -5.93 1.82 10.47
CA ALA A 77 -4.77 2.22 11.30
C ALA A 77 -4.42 3.72 11.17
N THR A 78 -4.03 4.36 12.28
CA THR A 78 -4.71 5.58 12.70
C THR A 78 -3.88 6.83 12.82
N ALA A 79 -4.35 7.87 12.12
CA ALA A 79 -4.20 9.22 12.63
C ALA A 79 -4.80 9.28 14.05
N ASN A 80 -4.05 9.90 14.98
CA ASN A 80 -4.47 10.18 16.37
C ASN A 80 -4.46 9.00 17.38
N GLY A 81 -3.77 7.88 17.11
CA GLY A 81 -3.61 6.79 18.10
C GLY A 81 -4.89 5.98 18.38
N VAL A 82 -5.87 6.15 17.50
CA VAL A 82 -7.13 5.43 17.29
C VAL A 82 -7.03 3.92 16.96
N VAL A 83 -8.11 3.19 16.84
CA VAL A 83 -8.41 2.18 15.80
C VAL A 83 -9.89 1.92 15.79
N ALA A 84 -10.47 1.69 14.61
CA ALA A 84 -11.86 1.28 14.52
C ALA A 84 -11.98 -0.20 14.91
N VAL A 85 -12.82 -0.48 15.89
CA VAL A 85 -13.04 -1.82 16.45
C VAL A 85 -14.53 -2.14 16.42
N GLU A 86 -14.89 -3.26 15.81
CA GLU A 86 -16.22 -3.86 15.84
C GLU A 86 -16.36 -4.74 17.08
N LYS A 87 -17.32 -4.39 17.95
CA LYS A 87 -17.60 -5.12 19.18
C LYS A 87 -18.50 -6.32 18.91
N LYS A 88 -18.02 -7.52 19.18
CA LYS A 88 -18.69 -8.78 18.79
C LYS A 88 -20.12 -8.90 19.28
N GLN A 89 -20.40 -8.48 20.52
CA GLN A 89 -21.73 -8.65 21.12
C GLN A 89 -22.78 -7.78 20.43
N SER A 90 -22.37 -6.63 19.88
CA SER A 90 -23.27 -5.65 19.28
C SER A 90 -23.23 -5.63 17.75
N GLY A 91 -22.10 -6.04 17.15
CA GLY A 91 -21.78 -5.81 15.74
C GLY A 91 -21.55 -4.34 15.41
N LEU A 92 -21.53 -3.44 16.40
CA LEU A 92 -21.28 -2.02 16.22
C LEU A 92 -19.81 -1.70 16.35
N GLN A 93 -19.40 -0.65 15.67
CA GLN A 93 -18.05 -0.15 15.58
C GLN A 93 -17.90 1.11 16.42
N GLY A 94 -16.74 1.23 17.06
CA GLY A 94 -16.30 2.40 17.82
C GLY A 94 -14.81 2.63 17.59
N TYR A 95 -14.23 3.56 18.34
CA TYR A 95 -12.80 3.86 18.30
C TYR A 95 -12.14 3.55 19.63
N MET A 96 -11.13 2.69 19.60
CA MET A 96 -10.34 2.30 20.76
C MET A 96 -8.92 2.81 20.59
N SER A 97 -8.28 3.33 21.63
CA SER A 97 -6.85 3.63 21.58
C SER A 97 -6.02 2.35 21.64
N VAL A 98 -4.77 2.44 21.20
CA VAL A 98 -3.82 1.30 21.20
C VAL A 98 -3.57 0.73 22.61
N ASP A 99 -3.84 1.49 23.67
CA ASP A 99 -3.79 1.05 25.07
C ASP A 99 -5.02 0.22 25.52
N GLY A 100 -6.01 0.04 24.64
CA GLY A 100 -7.23 -0.72 24.93
C GLY A 100 -8.39 0.09 25.48
N ALA A 101 -8.26 1.40 25.64
CA ALA A 101 -9.35 2.25 26.13
C ALA A 101 -10.28 2.71 24.99
N TRP A 102 -11.60 2.65 25.19
CA TRP A 102 -12.56 3.24 24.25
C TRP A 102 -12.46 4.77 24.29
N LYS A 103 -12.15 5.37 23.14
CA LYS A 103 -12.29 6.82 22.91
C LYS A 103 -13.68 7.17 22.45
N VAL A 104 -14.25 6.30 21.62
CA VAL A 104 -15.64 6.39 21.18
C VAL A 104 -16.24 5.00 21.33
N GLU A 105 -17.21 4.86 22.22
CA GLU A 105 -17.89 3.60 22.47
C GLU A 105 -18.58 3.07 21.19
N PRO A 106 -18.67 1.74 21.00
CA PRO A 106 -19.33 1.13 19.85
C PRO A 106 -20.77 1.57 19.68
N GLN A 107 -21.03 2.32 18.60
CA GLN A 107 -22.36 2.88 18.32
C GLN A 107 -22.64 3.05 16.82
N PHE A 108 -21.65 2.78 15.94
CA PHE A 108 -21.77 2.95 14.49
C PHE A 108 -21.89 1.60 13.78
N LYS A 109 -22.62 1.54 12.67
CA LYS A 109 -22.61 0.37 11.78
C LYS A 109 -21.26 0.22 11.06
N GLN A 110 -20.68 1.34 10.66
CA GLN A 110 -19.40 1.41 9.97
C GLN A 110 -18.59 2.59 10.48
N ALA A 111 -17.28 2.40 10.63
CA ALA A 111 -16.34 3.41 11.08
C ALA A 111 -15.11 3.41 10.16
N GLY A 112 -14.93 4.50 9.41
CA GLY A 112 -13.75 4.73 8.59
C GLY A 112 -12.54 5.18 9.41
N PRO A 113 -11.36 5.30 8.79
CA PRO A 113 -10.19 5.87 9.46
C PRO A 113 -10.39 7.35 9.82
N TYR A 114 -9.66 7.81 10.83
CA TYR A 114 -9.40 9.23 10.99
C TYR A 114 -8.41 9.66 9.90
N CYS A 115 -8.88 10.49 8.99
CA CYS A 115 -8.09 11.13 7.95
C CYS A 115 -8.16 12.63 8.19
N GLU A 116 -7.00 13.30 8.31
CA GLU A 116 -6.95 14.76 8.52
C GLU A 116 -7.88 15.22 9.67
N ASN A 117 -7.85 14.47 10.78
CA ASN A 117 -8.65 14.72 11.98
C ASN A 117 -10.18 14.55 11.80
N ARG A 118 -10.63 13.85 10.76
CA ARG A 118 -12.04 13.52 10.55
C ARG A 118 -12.23 12.05 10.23
N ALA A 119 -13.27 11.45 10.81
CA ALA A 119 -13.64 10.09 10.48
C ALA A 119 -15.06 10.03 9.96
N ALA A 120 -15.27 9.42 8.79
CA ALA A 120 -16.60 9.14 8.27
C ALA A 120 -17.15 7.90 8.99
N VAL A 121 -18.33 8.04 9.61
CA VAL A 121 -18.99 6.93 10.33
C VAL A 121 -20.44 6.82 9.90
N GLN A 122 -20.94 5.59 9.78
CA GLN A 122 -22.34 5.31 9.49
C GLN A 122 -23.09 4.99 10.78
N ARG A 123 -24.13 5.76 11.07
CA ARG A 123 -25.00 5.54 12.23
C ARG A 123 -25.94 4.36 12.03
N VAL A 124 -26.62 3.97 13.11
CA VAL A 124 -27.62 2.89 13.09
C VAL A 124 -28.84 3.18 12.21
N ASP A 125 -29.16 4.47 11.98
CA ASP A 125 -30.19 4.91 11.03
C ASP A 125 -29.72 4.91 9.56
N SER A 126 -28.50 4.41 9.31
CA SER A 126 -27.84 4.30 8.00
C SER A 126 -27.39 5.63 7.39
N LEU A 127 -27.51 6.74 8.11
CA LEU A 127 -26.94 8.02 7.70
C LEU A 127 -25.48 8.13 8.13
N TRP A 128 -24.70 8.79 7.30
CA TRP A 128 -23.29 9.07 7.52
C TRP A 128 -23.09 10.43 8.17
N VAL A 129 -22.18 10.49 9.12
CA VAL A 129 -21.73 11.72 9.80
C VAL A 129 -20.20 11.72 9.86
N TYR A 130 -19.62 12.88 10.12
CA TYR A 130 -18.19 12.98 10.42
C TYR A 130 -17.98 13.13 11.91
N LEU A 131 -16.94 12.50 12.45
CA LEU A 131 -16.47 12.74 13.81
C LEU A 131 -15.25 13.66 13.80
N ASP A 132 -15.16 14.54 14.78
CA ASP A 132 -13.93 15.25 15.13
C ASP A 132 -12.97 14.35 15.97
N PRO A 133 -11.74 14.79 16.29
CA PRO A 133 -10.80 13.98 17.07
C PRO A 133 -11.25 13.64 18.49
N LYS A 134 -12.27 14.33 19.02
CA LYS A 134 -12.85 14.01 20.33
C LYS A 134 -13.97 12.97 20.21
N GLY A 135 -14.37 12.60 18.99
CA GLY A 135 -15.48 11.71 18.73
C GLY A 135 -16.84 12.40 18.65
N GLU A 136 -16.86 13.74 18.54
CA GLU A 136 -18.11 14.50 18.45
C GLU A 136 -18.57 14.60 16.98
N GLU A 137 -19.88 14.47 16.73
CA GLU A 137 -20.43 14.61 15.37
C GLU A 137 -20.26 16.05 14.84
N VAL A 138 -19.85 16.16 13.58
CA VAL A 138 -19.63 17.43 12.87
C VAL A 138 -20.43 17.45 11.57
N GLY A 139 -21.11 18.56 11.34
CA GLY A 139 -21.92 18.78 10.14
C GLY A 139 -23.28 18.09 10.20
N SER A 140 -23.96 18.04 9.05
CA SER A 140 -25.28 17.42 8.93
C SER A 140 -25.17 15.99 8.37
N PRO A 141 -26.02 15.05 8.82
CA PRO A 141 -26.07 13.69 8.30
C PRO A 141 -26.25 13.62 6.77
N ARG A 142 -25.65 12.61 6.15
CA ARG A 142 -25.59 12.38 4.69
C ARG A 142 -25.98 10.95 4.33
N ASP A 143 -26.32 10.71 3.07
CA ASP A 143 -26.62 9.35 2.59
C ASP A 143 -25.35 8.51 2.39
N ALA A 144 -24.23 9.15 2.04
CA ALA A 144 -22.89 8.57 2.12
C ALA A 144 -21.84 9.65 2.42
N ALA A 145 -20.72 9.23 3.02
CA ALA A 145 -19.54 10.06 3.26
C ALA A 145 -18.27 9.21 3.12
N GLU A 146 -17.22 9.78 2.54
CA GLU A 146 -15.91 9.14 2.38
C GLU A 146 -14.84 9.83 3.23
N ALA A 147 -13.65 9.26 3.30
CA ALA A 147 -12.57 9.85 4.09
C ALA A 147 -12.14 11.24 3.58
N PHE A 148 -11.64 12.08 4.48
CA PHE A 148 -11.10 13.39 4.13
C PHE A 148 -9.78 13.27 3.37
N THR A 149 -9.67 14.06 2.31
CA THR A 149 -8.46 14.21 1.50
C THR A 149 -8.28 15.69 1.14
N GLU A 150 -7.10 16.24 1.39
CA GLU A 150 -6.74 17.62 1.11
C GLU A 150 -7.74 18.66 1.69
N GLY A 151 -8.21 18.41 2.90
CA GLY A 151 -9.12 19.25 3.67
C GLY A 151 -10.59 19.14 3.27
N LEU A 152 -10.93 18.21 2.36
CA LEU A 152 -12.29 18.04 1.83
C LEU A 152 -12.77 16.60 1.99
N GLY A 153 -14.00 16.46 2.50
CA GLY A 153 -14.72 15.19 2.59
C GLY A 153 -15.74 15.06 1.47
N LEU A 154 -15.69 13.98 0.70
CA LEU A 154 -16.70 13.68 -0.31
C LEU A 154 -17.98 13.20 0.37
N VAL A 155 -19.12 13.80 -0.01
CA VAL A 155 -20.44 13.44 0.50
C VAL A 155 -21.41 13.17 -0.63
N THR A 156 -22.34 12.26 -0.38
CA THR A 156 -23.40 11.88 -1.32
C THR A 156 -24.77 12.18 -0.71
N SER A 157 -25.69 12.62 -1.55
CA SER A 157 -27.10 12.76 -1.21
C SER A 157 -28.00 12.12 -2.25
N TYR A 158 -29.01 11.40 -1.79
CA TYR A 158 -30.05 10.78 -2.59
C TYR A 158 -31.15 11.81 -2.90
N LYS A 159 -31.49 11.95 -4.18
CA LYS A 159 -32.52 12.89 -4.66
C LYS A 159 -33.81 12.20 -5.10
N GLY A 160 -33.91 10.87 -4.96
CA GLY A 160 -35.05 10.07 -5.40
C GLY A 160 -34.73 9.21 -6.63
N GLY A 161 -35.39 8.05 -6.76
CA GLY A 161 -35.19 7.10 -7.85
C GLY A 161 -33.80 6.45 -7.82
N HIS A 162 -33.00 6.70 -8.85
CA HIS A 162 -31.57 6.31 -8.93
C HIS A 162 -30.65 7.53 -9.01
N ASP A 163 -31.12 8.71 -8.56
CA ASP A 163 -30.37 9.97 -8.62
C ASP A 163 -29.56 10.18 -7.33
N PHE A 164 -28.26 9.88 -7.42
CA PHE A 164 -27.28 10.17 -6.39
C PHE A 164 -26.46 11.38 -6.82
N ARG A 165 -26.31 12.34 -5.91
CA ARG A 165 -25.55 13.57 -6.14
C ARG A 165 -24.40 13.68 -5.17
N HIS A 166 -23.28 14.15 -5.68
CA HIS A 166 -22.03 14.25 -4.95
C HIS A 166 -21.57 15.70 -4.83
N GLY A 167 -20.94 16.02 -3.71
CA GLY A 167 -20.32 17.30 -3.41
C GLY A 167 -19.30 17.16 -2.29
N TYR A 168 -18.79 18.28 -1.78
CA TYR A 168 -17.71 18.24 -0.79
C TYR A 168 -17.98 19.16 0.39
N VAL A 169 -17.58 18.70 1.57
CA VAL A 169 -17.61 19.45 2.81
C VAL A 169 -16.19 19.79 3.27
N ASP A 170 -16.04 20.92 3.94
CA ASP A 170 -14.82 21.24 4.67
C ASP A 170 -14.76 20.49 6.01
N THR A 171 -13.66 20.67 6.75
CA THR A 171 -13.49 20.04 8.06
C THR A 171 -14.50 20.53 9.10
N SER A 172 -15.20 21.65 8.90
CA SER A 172 -16.31 22.04 9.77
C SER A 172 -17.62 21.31 9.46
N GLY A 173 -17.63 20.47 8.42
CA GLY A 173 -18.82 19.76 7.94
C GLY A 173 -19.72 20.64 7.07
N LYS A 174 -19.28 21.86 6.73
CA LYS A 174 -20.01 22.78 5.86
C LYS A 174 -19.80 22.38 4.41
N VAL A 175 -20.88 22.37 3.62
CA VAL A 175 -20.79 22.18 2.17
C VAL A 175 -20.06 23.36 1.55
N VAL A 176 -18.91 23.10 0.94
CA VAL A 176 -18.10 24.11 0.24
C VAL A 176 -18.14 23.91 -1.28
N ILE A 177 -18.38 22.68 -1.74
CA ILE A 177 -18.68 22.38 -3.14
C ILE A 177 -20.08 21.75 -3.19
N PRO A 178 -21.05 22.37 -3.90
CA PRO A 178 -22.44 21.91 -3.93
C PRO A 178 -22.62 20.44 -4.31
N VAL A 179 -23.61 19.79 -3.70
CA VAL A 179 -23.96 18.38 -3.94
C VAL A 179 -24.80 18.25 -5.22
N THR A 180 -24.15 18.37 -6.37
CA THR A 180 -24.80 18.47 -7.70
C THR A 180 -24.23 17.51 -8.76
N PHE A 181 -23.03 16.96 -8.56
CA PHE A 181 -22.37 16.09 -9.54
C PHE A 181 -23.00 14.69 -9.56
N ALA A 182 -23.09 14.06 -10.74
CA ALA A 182 -23.63 12.70 -10.87
C ALA A 182 -22.65 11.60 -10.42
N GLY A 183 -21.39 11.99 -10.16
CA GLY A 183 -20.30 11.14 -9.72
C GLY A 183 -19.12 12.03 -9.34
N ALA A 184 -18.32 11.60 -8.37
CA ALA A 184 -17.18 12.37 -7.90
C ALA A 184 -16.15 11.43 -7.25
N ARG A 185 -14.87 11.79 -7.35
CA ARG A 185 -13.75 11.08 -6.71
C ARG A 185 -13.11 11.95 -5.63
N LEU A 186 -12.27 11.36 -4.79
CA LEU A 186 -11.52 12.08 -3.75
C LEU A 186 -10.53 13.08 -4.36
N PHE A 187 -10.16 14.10 -3.58
CA PHE A 187 -9.16 15.06 -3.99
C PHE A 187 -7.76 14.44 -3.92
N SER A 188 -6.97 14.70 -4.95
CA SER A 188 -5.55 14.33 -5.01
C SER A 188 -4.81 15.34 -5.86
N GLU A 189 -3.70 15.85 -5.33
CA GLU A 189 -2.87 16.89 -5.94
C GLU A 189 -3.68 18.14 -6.34
N GLY A 190 -4.62 18.55 -5.49
CA GLY A 190 -5.47 19.71 -5.68
C GLY A 190 -6.59 19.57 -6.70
N LEU A 191 -6.81 18.37 -7.26
CA LEU A 191 -7.85 18.10 -8.27
C LEU A 191 -8.73 16.91 -7.86
N ALA A 192 -10.00 16.96 -8.22
CA ALA A 192 -10.93 15.84 -8.08
C ALA A 192 -11.68 15.59 -9.39
N ALA A 193 -11.80 14.32 -9.78
CA ALA A 193 -12.59 13.94 -10.95
C ALA A 193 -14.09 14.04 -10.61
N VAL A 194 -14.88 14.66 -11.48
CA VAL A 194 -16.34 14.77 -11.35
C VAL A 194 -17.06 14.44 -12.64
N LEU A 195 -18.24 13.82 -12.52
CA LEU A 195 -19.09 13.40 -13.63
C LEU A 195 -20.18 14.45 -13.88
N VAL A 196 -20.16 15.03 -15.07
CA VAL A 196 -21.13 16.03 -15.56
C VAL A 196 -21.61 15.60 -16.93
N ASP A 197 -22.92 15.54 -17.12
CA ASP A 197 -23.56 15.14 -18.39
C ASP A 197 -22.99 13.84 -18.99
N GLY A 198 -22.70 12.86 -18.12
CA GLY A 198 -22.20 11.54 -18.50
C GLY A 198 -20.72 11.48 -18.88
N LYS A 199 -19.95 12.55 -18.66
CA LYS A 199 -18.50 12.56 -18.90
C LYS A 199 -17.74 13.07 -17.69
N TRP A 200 -16.55 12.51 -17.48
CA TRP A 200 -15.65 12.94 -16.43
C TRP A 200 -14.83 14.16 -16.85
N GLY A 201 -14.71 15.11 -15.93
CA GLY A 201 -13.80 16.25 -15.93
C GLY A 201 -13.13 16.38 -14.57
N TYR A 202 -12.42 17.47 -14.32
CA TYR A 202 -11.75 17.72 -13.04
C TYR A 202 -12.00 19.12 -12.52
N ILE A 203 -12.26 19.22 -11.22
CA ILE A 203 -12.43 20.47 -10.48
C ILE A 203 -11.26 20.70 -9.52
N ASP A 204 -11.00 21.96 -9.19
CA ASP A 204 -10.14 22.33 -8.07
C ASP A 204 -10.90 22.33 -6.73
N ARG A 205 -10.20 22.67 -5.65
CA ARG A 205 -10.72 22.69 -4.28
C ARG A 205 -11.77 23.77 -4.02
N ASP A 206 -11.89 24.77 -4.90
CA ASP A 206 -12.94 25.78 -4.86
C ASP A 206 -14.17 25.36 -5.70
N GLY A 207 -14.12 24.16 -6.31
CA GLY A 207 -15.18 23.62 -7.16
C GLY A 207 -15.15 24.16 -8.59
N LYS A 208 -14.09 24.88 -8.98
CA LYS A 208 -13.95 25.42 -10.34
C LYS A 208 -13.50 24.32 -11.28
N MET A 209 -14.14 24.22 -12.44
CA MET A 209 -13.76 23.28 -13.50
C MET A 209 -12.38 23.66 -14.08
N ILE A 210 -11.40 22.78 -13.91
CA ILE A 210 -10.05 22.91 -14.47
C ILE A 210 -9.92 22.15 -15.77
N ILE A 211 -10.46 20.92 -15.82
CA ILE A 211 -10.47 20.09 -17.03
C ILE A 211 -11.93 19.82 -17.39
N PRO A 212 -12.45 20.37 -18.50
CA PRO A 212 -13.85 20.19 -18.88
C PRO A 212 -14.25 18.71 -19.06
N PRO A 213 -15.51 18.35 -18.76
CA PRO A 213 -16.02 16.99 -18.91
C PRO A 213 -15.87 16.48 -20.34
N ARG A 214 -15.01 15.48 -20.55
CA ARG A 214 -14.74 14.93 -21.89
C ARG A 214 -14.29 13.48 -21.92
N PHE A 215 -14.03 12.88 -20.75
CA PHE A 215 -13.56 11.50 -20.63
C PHE A 215 -14.72 10.56 -20.31
N ALA A 216 -14.64 9.32 -20.78
CA ALA A 216 -15.59 8.26 -20.42
C ALA A 216 -15.30 7.71 -19.02
N GLU A 217 -14.02 7.63 -18.63
CA GLU A 217 -13.55 7.33 -17.28
C GLU A 217 -12.33 8.20 -16.94
N ALA A 218 -12.11 8.48 -15.66
CA ALA A 218 -11.03 9.36 -15.22
C ALA A 218 -10.54 9.06 -13.81
N ASP A 219 -9.26 8.69 -13.67
CA ASP A 219 -8.61 8.39 -12.39
C ASP A 219 -8.17 9.63 -11.61
N THR A 220 -7.93 9.45 -10.31
CA THR A 220 -7.35 10.51 -9.46
C THR A 220 -5.93 10.84 -9.93
N PHE A 221 -5.46 12.05 -9.66
CA PHE A 221 -4.09 12.43 -9.98
C PHE A 221 -3.09 11.81 -9.00
N HIS A 222 -2.00 11.25 -9.53
CA HIS A 222 -0.83 10.82 -8.77
C HIS A 222 0.44 11.16 -9.55
N ASN A 223 1.41 11.78 -8.88
CA ASN A 223 2.66 12.26 -9.45
C ASN A 223 2.47 13.14 -10.69
N GLY A 224 1.48 14.03 -10.62
CA GLY A 224 1.13 14.98 -11.67
C GLY A 224 0.45 14.36 -12.89
N ARG A 225 -0.01 13.10 -12.80
CA ARG A 225 -0.63 12.37 -13.91
C ARG A 225 -1.92 11.67 -13.50
N ALA A 226 -2.84 11.52 -14.44
CA ALA A 226 -4.04 10.72 -14.27
C ALA A 226 -4.30 9.84 -15.50
N VAL A 227 -4.74 8.61 -15.27
CA VAL A 227 -5.20 7.73 -16.34
C VAL A 227 -6.64 8.09 -16.68
N VAL A 228 -6.93 8.24 -17.97
CA VAL A 228 -8.28 8.56 -18.46
C VAL A 228 -8.61 7.72 -19.67
N SER A 229 -9.89 7.43 -19.89
CA SER A 229 -10.38 6.80 -21.12
C SER A 229 -11.26 7.75 -21.91
N ILE A 230 -11.20 7.68 -23.25
CA ILE A 230 -12.07 8.47 -24.12
C ILE A 230 -13.30 7.70 -24.62
N SER A 231 -13.41 6.42 -24.26
CA SER A 231 -14.52 5.55 -24.62
C SER A 231 -14.77 4.55 -23.49
N ALA A 232 -16.03 4.14 -23.33
CA ALA A 232 -16.40 3.00 -22.50
C ALA A 232 -15.90 1.66 -23.09
N SER A 233 -15.47 1.65 -24.35
CA SER A 233 -14.80 0.49 -24.97
C SER A 233 -13.34 0.38 -24.52
N TRP A 234 -12.89 -0.84 -24.30
CA TRP A 234 -11.49 -1.20 -24.02
C TRP A 234 -10.51 -0.64 -25.07
N GLY A 235 -9.25 -0.44 -24.69
CA GLY A 235 -8.19 -0.05 -25.65
C GLY A 235 -8.05 1.45 -25.90
N LYS A 236 -8.68 2.30 -25.09
CA LYS A 236 -8.74 3.76 -25.28
C LYS A 236 -8.30 4.55 -24.04
N SER A 237 -7.37 3.99 -23.29
CA SER A 237 -6.78 4.62 -22.11
C SER A 237 -5.51 5.39 -22.47
N GLY A 238 -5.38 6.58 -21.91
CA GLY A 238 -4.26 7.50 -22.06
C GLY A 238 -3.87 8.12 -20.71
N LEU A 239 -2.76 8.85 -20.69
CA LEU A 239 -2.26 9.54 -19.51
C LEU A 239 -2.32 11.05 -19.77
N ILE A 240 -2.89 11.80 -18.84
CA ILE A 240 -2.98 13.26 -18.92
C ILE A 240 -2.13 13.94 -17.86
N ASP A 241 -1.69 15.17 -18.15
CA ASP A 241 -1.15 16.10 -17.16
C ASP A 241 -2.27 16.85 -16.41
N ARG A 242 -1.89 17.67 -15.42
CA ARG A 242 -2.82 18.48 -14.60
C ARG A 242 -3.58 19.58 -15.37
N SER A 243 -3.17 19.88 -16.60
CA SER A 243 -3.94 20.75 -17.51
C SER A 243 -4.99 19.98 -18.32
N GLY A 244 -4.96 18.65 -18.23
CA GLY A 244 -5.79 17.74 -19.01
C GLY A 244 -5.24 17.43 -20.39
N LYS A 245 -4.00 17.83 -20.72
CA LYS A 245 -3.37 17.49 -21.99
C LYS A 245 -2.86 16.04 -21.94
N PHE A 246 -3.04 15.29 -23.03
CA PHE A 246 -2.46 13.96 -23.15
C PHE A 246 -0.92 14.06 -23.22
N VAL A 247 -0.26 13.36 -22.28
CA VAL A 247 1.16 13.01 -22.36
C VAL A 247 1.34 11.64 -22.99
N VAL A 248 0.35 10.75 -22.81
CA VAL A 248 0.23 9.48 -23.52
C VAL A 248 -1.14 9.44 -24.19
N GLU A 249 -1.16 9.35 -25.52
CA GLU A 249 -2.39 9.30 -26.30
C GLU A 249 -3.26 8.08 -25.94
N PRO A 250 -4.61 8.20 -25.99
CA PRO A 250 -5.55 7.19 -25.54
C PRO A 250 -5.69 6.02 -26.53
N ARG A 251 -4.68 5.16 -26.57
CA ARG A 251 -4.59 4.00 -27.48
C ARG A 251 -4.21 2.69 -26.79
N TYR A 252 -4.08 2.70 -25.47
CA TYR A 252 -3.68 1.54 -24.69
C TYR A 252 -4.90 0.89 -24.05
N GLU A 253 -4.84 -0.43 -23.91
CA GLU A 253 -5.86 -1.21 -23.21
C GLU A 253 -5.66 -1.07 -21.70
N GLN A 254 -4.40 -1.01 -21.27
CA GLN A 254 -4.03 -0.84 -19.89
C GLN A 254 -2.92 0.20 -19.75
N ILE A 255 -3.09 1.08 -18.76
CA ILE A 255 -2.03 1.92 -18.22
C ILE A 255 -2.05 1.73 -16.70
N SER A 256 -0.90 1.45 -16.10
CA SER A 256 -0.81 1.24 -14.64
C SER A 256 0.46 1.89 -14.09
N LYS A 257 0.38 2.45 -12.88
CA LYS A 257 1.53 3.06 -12.21
C LYS A 257 2.58 1.99 -11.87
N VAL A 258 3.86 2.31 -12.05
CA VAL A 258 5.02 1.48 -11.69
C VAL A 258 5.98 2.32 -10.86
N GLY A 259 5.90 2.17 -9.54
CA GLY A 259 6.60 3.05 -8.60
C GLY A 259 6.20 4.51 -8.79
N GLU A 260 7.03 5.46 -8.33
CA GLU A 260 6.65 6.87 -8.32
C GLU A 260 6.80 7.60 -9.66
N LYS A 261 7.60 7.06 -10.60
CA LYS A 261 8.05 7.81 -11.78
C LYS A 261 7.61 7.24 -13.11
N PHE A 262 7.03 6.05 -13.12
CA PHE A 262 6.80 5.31 -14.36
C PHE A 262 5.39 4.77 -14.44
N TRP A 263 4.99 4.49 -15.68
CA TRP A 263 3.75 3.81 -16.00
C TRP A 263 4.03 2.67 -16.97
N SER A 264 3.40 1.53 -16.75
CA SER A 264 3.30 0.50 -17.77
C SER A 264 2.18 0.89 -18.74
N VAL A 265 2.43 0.77 -20.04
CA VAL A 265 1.45 1.01 -21.10
C VAL A 265 1.42 -0.19 -22.03
N GLY A 266 0.23 -0.70 -22.35
CA GLY A 266 0.12 -1.89 -23.19
C GLY A 266 -1.28 -2.48 -23.26
N GLY A 267 -1.32 -3.79 -23.41
CA GLY A 267 -2.54 -4.59 -23.48
C GLY A 267 -2.26 -6.07 -23.38
N ILE A 268 -3.26 -6.88 -23.68
CA ILE A 268 -3.20 -8.34 -23.51
C ILE A 268 -2.55 -9.01 -24.73
N ASP A 269 -1.73 -10.06 -24.53
CA ASP A 269 -1.19 -10.87 -25.62
C ASP A 269 -2.27 -11.72 -26.30
N ARG A 270 -2.89 -11.21 -27.36
CA ARG A 270 -3.92 -11.93 -28.13
C ARG A 270 -3.36 -13.05 -29.02
N SER A 271 -2.03 -13.15 -29.14
CA SER A 271 -1.38 -14.26 -29.83
C SER A 271 -1.26 -15.51 -28.96
N TYR A 272 -1.44 -15.38 -27.65
CA TYR A 272 -1.42 -16.49 -26.71
C TYR A 272 -2.46 -17.56 -27.07
N ARG A 273 -2.05 -18.83 -26.93
CA ARG A 273 -2.85 -20.03 -27.25
C ARG A 273 -2.88 -21.04 -26.11
N GLY A 274 -2.39 -20.68 -24.92
CA GLY A 274 -2.39 -21.56 -23.75
C GLY A 274 -3.75 -21.57 -23.04
N ASN A 275 -3.88 -22.48 -22.06
CA ASN A 275 -5.13 -22.72 -21.32
C ASN A 275 -5.35 -21.75 -20.14
N GLY A 276 -4.55 -20.69 -20.01
CA GLY A 276 -4.60 -19.71 -18.92
C GLY A 276 -5.00 -18.31 -19.38
N GLU A 277 -4.94 -17.34 -18.46
CA GLU A 277 -5.11 -15.94 -18.82
C GLU A 277 -3.94 -15.49 -19.72
N PRO A 278 -4.20 -14.81 -20.85
CA PRO A 278 -3.13 -14.34 -21.69
C PRO A 278 -2.30 -13.30 -20.96
N PRO A 279 -0.96 -13.35 -21.05
CA PRO A 279 -0.11 -12.43 -20.32
C PRO A 279 -0.24 -11.01 -20.89
N ALA A 280 0.04 -10.01 -20.06
CA ALA A 280 0.15 -8.64 -20.54
C ALA A 280 1.39 -8.48 -21.46
N LEU A 281 1.31 -7.52 -22.37
CA LEU A 281 2.41 -7.03 -23.21
C LEU A 281 2.52 -5.53 -22.99
N VAL A 282 3.44 -5.15 -22.12
CA VAL A 282 3.58 -3.76 -21.66
C VAL A 282 4.99 -3.21 -21.90
N ARG A 283 5.05 -1.90 -22.07
CA ARG A 283 6.29 -1.11 -22.08
C ARG A 283 6.25 -0.12 -20.93
N LEU A 284 7.42 0.32 -20.49
CA LEU A 284 7.56 1.35 -19.46
C LEU A 284 7.70 2.73 -20.11
N VAL A 285 6.93 3.70 -19.63
CA VAL A 285 7.07 5.11 -19.98
C VAL A 285 7.34 5.96 -18.74
N ASP A 286 8.01 7.09 -18.93
CA ASP A 286 8.14 8.13 -17.90
C ASP A 286 6.86 8.98 -17.79
N ALA A 287 6.86 9.94 -16.87
CA ALA A 287 5.74 10.85 -16.67
C ALA A 287 5.44 11.67 -17.93
N GLU A 288 6.43 11.97 -18.76
CA GLU A 288 6.27 12.73 -19.99
C GLU A 288 5.78 11.87 -21.16
N GLY A 289 5.63 10.55 -20.95
CA GLY A 289 5.17 9.59 -21.95
C GLY A 289 6.28 9.07 -22.86
N HIS A 290 7.55 9.38 -22.58
CA HIS A 290 8.67 8.83 -23.34
C HIS A 290 8.89 7.36 -22.98
N LEU A 291 9.19 6.54 -23.99
CA LEU A 291 9.53 5.14 -23.78
C LEU A 291 10.85 5.00 -23.01
N VAL A 292 10.77 4.40 -21.83
CA VAL A 292 11.91 4.04 -21.00
C VAL A 292 12.37 2.62 -21.36
N SER A 293 11.43 1.67 -21.49
CA SER A 293 11.79 0.30 -21.86
C SER A 293 11.90 0.13 -23.38
N LYS A 294 13.08 -0.33 -23.83
CA LYS A 294 13.31 -0.68 -25.25
C LYS A 294 12.53 -1.94 -25.66
N GLN A 295 12.45 -2.90 -24.76
CA GLN A 295 11.76 -4.18 -24.95
C GLN A 295 10.34 -4.15 -24.37
N VAL A 296 9.53 -5.12 -24.78
CA VAL A 296 8.19 -5.41 -24.23
C VAL A 296 8.35 -6.48 -23.16
N TYR A 297 7.62 -6.33 -22.05
CA TYR A 297 7.64 -7.23 -20.90
C TYR A 297 6.22 -7.69 -20.56
N ASN A 298 6.12 -8.75 -19.77
CA ASN A 298 4.86 -9.18 -19.19
C ASN A 298 4.54 -8.44 -17.89
N SER A 299 5.56 -8.06 -17.12
CA SER A 299 5.38 -7.35 -15.86
C SER A 299 6.63 -6.54 -15.46
N PHE A 300 6.40 -5.57 -14.58
CA PHE A 300 7.40 -4.77 -13.88
C PHE A 300 7.13 -4.88 -12.37
N GLY A 301 8.17 -5.15 -11.58
CA GLY A 301 8.08 -5.09 -10.11
C GLY A 301 8.25 -3.67 -9.57
N ALA A 302 8.38 -3.56 -8.24
CA ALA A 302 8.60 -2.26 -7.60
C ALA A 302 9.99 -1.72 -7.92
N VAL A 303 10.11 -0.39 -7.98
CA VAL A 303 11.43 0.26 -8.07
C VAL A 303 12.01 0.36 -6.66
N GLN A 304 12.96 -0.51 -6.34
CA GLN A 304 13.65 -0.55 -5.06
C GLN A 304 15.16 -0.60 -5.27
N ASP A 305 15.92 0.09 -4.42
CA ASP A 305 17.37 0.27 -4.58
C ASP A 305 17.80 0.69 -6.01
N GLY A 306 16.94 1.46 -6.69
CA GLY A 306 17.15 1.94 -8.06
C GLY A 306 17.03 0.89 -9.17
N LEU A 307 16.57 -0.32 -8.85
CA LEU A 307 16.32 -1.41 -9.79
C LEU A 307 14.85 -1.85 -9.71
N MET A 308 14.34 -2.42 -10.79
CA MET A 308 13.03 -3.08 -10.82
C MET A 308 13.16 -4.45 -11.48
N SER A 309 12.44 -5.44 -10.96
CA SER A 309 12.32 -6.72 -11.64
C SER A 309 11.53 -6.54 -12.94
N VAL A 310 11.97 -7.22 -14.00
CA VAL A 310 11.27 -7.24 -15.29
C VAL A 310 11.20 -8.67 -15.77
N CYS A 311 10.01 -9.11 -16.18
CA CYS A 311 9.78 -10.49 -16.60
C CYS A 311 9.22 -10.56 -18.02
N ARG A 312 9.72 -11.50 -18.81
CA ARG A 312 9.29 -11.79 -20.17
C ARG A 312 9.42 -13.29 -20.44
N ASP A 313 8.36 -13.91 -20.94
CA ASP A 313 8.33 -15.32 -21.36
C ASP A 313 8.93 -16.25 -20.28
N ASP A 314 8.41 -16.15 -19.04
CA ASP A 314 8.84 -16.91 -17.84
C ASP A 314 10.30 -16.72 -17.40
N ARG A 315 10.96 -15.67 -17.91
CA ARG A 315 12.31 -15.27 -17.48
C ARG A 315 12.31 -13.87 -16.92
N CYS A 316 12.88 -13.72 -15.75
CA CYS A 316 13.03 -12.46 -15.04
C CYS A 316 14.50 -12.02 -14.98
N GLY A 317 14.67 -10.70 -14.95
CA GLY A 317 15.93 -10.00 -14.75
C GLY A 317 15.66 -8.66 -14.07
N PHE A 318 16.62 -7.73 -14.13
CA PHE A 318 16.50 -6.44 -13.46
C PHE A 318 16.93 -5.30 -14.35
N MET A 319 16.11 -4.26 -14.35
CA MET A 319 16.28 -3.03 -15.12
C MET A 319 16.50 -1.86 -14.16
N ASP A 320 17.38 -0.94 -14.53
CA ASP A 320 17.51 0.33 -13.80
C ASP A 320 16.47 1.36 -14.25
N THR A 321 16.39 2.48 -13.54
CA THR A 321 15.44 3.58 -13.84
C THR A 321 15.70 4.30 -15.17
N SER A 322 16.81 4.03 -15.86
CA SER A 322 17.07 4.53 -17.22
C SER A 322 16.51 3.62 -18.32
N GLY A 323 15.96 2.47 -17.95
CA GLY A 323 15.49 1.46 -18.90
C GLY A 323 16.56 0.46 -19.34
N LYS A 324 17.76 0.52 -18.76
CA LYS A 324 18.86 -0.40 -19.08
C LYS A 324 18.70 -1.68 -18.27
N LEU A 325 18.73 -2.81 -18.95
CA LEU A 325 18.79 -4.12 -18.31
C LEU A 325 20.18 -4.29 -17.67
N VAL A 326 20.24 -4.23 -16.34
CA VAL A 326 21.47 -4.42 -15.55
C VAL A 326 21.75 -5.90 -15.37
N ILE A 327 20.69 -6.69 -15.13
CA ILE A 327 20.76 -8.13 -14.95
C ILE A 327 19.88 -8.77 -16.04
N PRO A 328 20.46 -9.56 -16.96
CA PRO A 328 19.70 -10.20 -18.05
C PRO A 328 18.56 -11.10 -17.57
N LEU A 329 17.57 -11.31 -18.44
CA LEU A 329 16.45 -12.23 -18.22
C LEU A 329 16.95 -13.69 -18.19
N LYS A 330 17.30 -14.19 -17.00
CA LYS A 330 17.87 -15.53 -16.85
C LYS A 330 17.27 -16.32 -15.68
N TYR A 331 16.63 -15.63 -14.73
CA TYR A 331 16.01 -16.26 -13.58
C TYR A 331 14.59 -16.67 -13.91
N LYS A 332 14.07 -17.73 -13.28
CA LYS A 332 12.67 -18.12 -13.45
C LYS A 332 11.73 -17.18 -12.69
N GLY A 333 12.20 -16.64 -11.58
CA GLY A 333 11.50 -15.65 -10.75
C GLY A 333 12.49 -14.73 -10.06
N ALA A 334 12.02 -13.52 -9.75
CA ALA A 334 12.81 -12.47 -9.13
C ALA A 334 11.94 -11.68 -8.16
N GLY A 335 12.39 -11.56 -6.91
CA GLY A 335 11.82 -10.61 -5.95
C GLY A 335 12.37 -9.21 -6.15
N ASP A 336 11.79 -8.26 -5.43
CA ASP A 336 12.27 -6.89 -5.43
C ASP A 336 13.60 -6.77 -4.66
N PHE A 337 14.42 -5.80 -5.05
CA PHE A 337 15.62 -5.49 -4.28
C PHE A 337 15.24 -4.85 -2.96
N GLN A 338 15.92 -5.21 -1.88
CA GLN A 338 15.87 -4.45 -0.64
C GLN A 338 17.18 -4.64 0.11
N GLU A 339 17.68 -3.54 0.67
CA GLU A 339 18.96 -3.49 1.37
C GLU A 339 20.15 -4.07 0.57
N GLY A 340 20.11 -3.91 -0.75
CA GLY A 340 21.14 -4.32 -1.70
C GLY A 340 21.05 -5.76 -2.20
N LEU A 341 20.05 -6.53 -1.79
CA LEU A 341 19.87 -7.93 -2.18
C LEU A 341 18.49 -8.20 -2.78
N ALA A 342 18.41 -9.13 -3.73
CA ALA A 342 17.16 -9.64 -4.27
C ALA A 342 17.16 -11.16 -4.30
N ALA A 343 16.02 -11.76 -3.95
CA ALA A 343 15.82 -13.20 -4.09
C ALA A 343 15.59 -13.56 -5.56
N VAL A 344 16.23 -14.64 -6.02
CA VAL A 344 16.09 -15.14 -7.39
C VAL A 344 16.01 -16.66 -7.43
N THR A 345 15.16 -17.19 -8.30
CA THR A 345 15.02 -18.63 -8.55
C THR A 345 15.65 -19.03 -9.87
N SER A 346 16.25 -20.21 -9.89
CA SER A 346 16.66 -20.88 -11.14
C SER A 346 15.58 -21.88 -11.57
N ASP A 347 15.88 -22.79 -12.49
CA ASP A 347 14.88 -23.75 -13.01
C ASP A 347 14.40 -24.79 -11.96
N GLY A 348 15.03 -24.87 -10.78
CA GLY A 348 14.63 -25.73 -9.67
C GLY A 348 13.82 -25.03 -8.58
N ASP A 349 13.47 -25.78 -7.53
CA ASP A 349 12.62 -25.33 -6.40
C ASP A 349 13.39 -24.53 -5.32
N SER A 350 14.61 -24.10 -5.62
CA SER A 350 15.44 -23.35 -4.69
C SER A 350 15.72 -21.94 -5.16
N TYR A 351 15.77 -21.03 -4.22
CA TYR A 351 16.20 -19.65 -4.44
C TYR A 351 17.47 -19.34 -3.66
N GLY A 352 18.14 -18.30 -4.14
CA GLY A 352 19.28 -17.66 -3.49
C GLY A 352 19.15 -16.14 -3.61
N PHE A 353 20.20 -15.43 -3.20
CA PHE A 353 20.22 -13.97 -3.21
C PHE A 353 21.38 -13.45 -4.04
N ILE A 354 21.11 -12.40 -4.78
CA ILE A 354 22.08 -11.69 -5.63
C ILE A 354 22.21 -10.24 -5.19
N ASP A 355 23.37 -9.67 -5.45
CA ASP A 355 23.58 -8.22 -5.34
C ASP A 355 23.01 -7.47 -6.55
N ARG A 356 23.07 -6.14 -6.49
CA ARG A 356 22.60 -5.22 -7.55
C ARG A 356 23.33 -5.36 -8.90
N ASN A 357 24.43 -6.10 -8.95
CA ASN A 357 25.17 -6.41 -10.18
C ASN A 357 24.87 -7.83 -10.69
N GLY A 358 23.99 -8.58 -10.02
CA GLY A 358 23.64 -9.96 -10.36
C GLY A 358 24.67 -10.99 -9.91
N LYS A 359 25.60 -10.61 -9.02
CA LYS A 359 26.53 -11.56 -8.40
C LYS A 359 25.81 -12.29 -7.28
N THR A 360 25.91 -13.61 -7.27
CA THR A 360 25.38 -14.44 -6.19
C THR A 360 26.09 -14.10 -4.88
N VAL A 361 25.30 -13.67 -3.89
CA VAL A 361 25.72 -13.44 -2.50
C VAL A 361 25.41 -14.68 -1.66
N LEU A 362 24.19 -15.21 -1.80
CA LEU A 362 23.77 -16.46 -1.17
C LEU A 362 23.36 -17.44 -2.27
N ALA A 363 23.99 -18.61 -2.31
CA ALA A 363 23.73 -19.64 -3.31
C ALA A 363 22.27 -20.14 -3.23
N ALA A 364 21.75 -20.62 -4.36
CA ALA A 364 20.39 -21.17 -4.42
C ALA A 364 20.30 -22.48 -3.64
N ARG A 365 19.85 -22.40 -2.38
CA ARG A 365 19.78 -23.52 -1.44
C ARG A 365 18.60 -23.47 -0.49
N TYR A 366 17.80 -22.41 -0.55
CA TYR A 366 16.61 -22.22 0.26
C TYR A 366 15.41 -22.71 -0.53
N GLU A 367 14.55 -23.50 0.11
CA GLU A 367 13.40 -24.11 -0.55
C GLU A 367 12.26 -23.09 -0.71
N SER A 368 11.69 -23.02 -1.91
CA SER A 368 10.40 -22.37 -2.15
C SER A 368 9.28 -23.24 -1.58
N LEU A 369 8.83 -22.89 -0.38
CA LEU A 369 7.80 -23.63 0.35
C LEU A 369 6.48 -22.86 0.29
N GLY A 370 5.38 -23.54 -0.08
CA GLY A 370 4.05 -22.94 -0.07
C GLY A 370 3.03 -23.68 -0.95
N PRO A 371 1.73 -23.41 -0.77
CA PRO A 371 0.65 -24.05 -1.54
C PRO A 371 0.64 -23.64 -3.03
N HIS A 372 1.36 -22.57 -3.39
CA HIS A 372 1.45 -22.02 -4.75
C HIS A 372 2.90 -21.91 -5.22
N LYS A 373 3.62 -23.04 -5.27
CA LYS A 373 5.04 -23.11 -5.69
C LYS A 373 5.33 -22.43 -7.04
N GLU A 374 4.34 -22.38 -7.93
CA GLU A 374 4.49 -21.89 -9.30
C GLU A 374 4.66 -20.36 -9.41
N HIS A 375 4.22 -19.61 -8.40
CA HIS A 375 4.32 -18.14 -8.35
C HIS A 375 4.98 -17.60 -7.07
N PHE A 376 5.62 -18.47 -6.30
CA PHE A 376 6.25 -18.10 -5.04
C PHE A 376 7.49 -17.23 -5.27
N THR A 377 7.47 -16.00 -4.77
CA THR A 377 8.61 -15.10 -4.74
C THR A 377 9.06 -14.95 -3.29
N PRO A 378 10.29 -15.36 -2.95
CA PRO A 378 10.79 -15.22 -1.59
C PRO A 378 10.82 -13.75 -1.17
N GLY A 379 10.50 -13.53 0.10
CA GLY A 379 10.49 -12.20 0.68
C GLY A 379 11.87 -11.52 0.70
N PRO A 380 11.93 -10.18 0.56
CA PRO A 380 13.18 -9.43 0.58
C PRO A 380 13.84 -9.43 1.98
N PHE A 381 15.06 -8.89 2.04
CA PHE A 381 15.69 -8.55 3.32
C PHE A 381 15.06 -7.29 3.91
N VAL A 382 14.61 -7.37 5.16
CA VAL A 382 14.10 -6.24 5.94
C VAL A 382 14.73 -6.26 7.33
N ASN A 383 15.34 -5.14 7.73
CA ASN A 383 16.15 -5.00 8.92
C ASN A 383 17.26 -6.06 9.05
N GLY A 384 17.88 -6.41 7.92
CA GLY A 384 18.96 -7.39 7.86
C GLY A 384 18.53 -8.86 7.90
N LEU A 385 17.23 -9.17 7.94
CA LEU A 385 16.69 -10.54 7.95
C LEU A 385 15.81 -10.82 6.73
N ALA A 386 15.86 -12.05 6.21
CA ALA A 386 14.95 -12.53 5.17
C ALA A 386 14.33 -13.88 5.57
N PRO A 387 13.06 -14.14 5.24
CA PRO A 387 12.44 -15.44 5.46
C PRO A 387 13.13 -16.49 4.57
N ALA A 388 13.41 -17.66 5.13
CA ALA A 388 14.14 -18.74 4.46
C ALA A 388 13.52 -20.12 4.75
N GLY A 389 13.29 -20.89 3.70
CA GLY A 389 12.77 -22.27 3.78
C GLY A 389 13.89 -23.31 3.81
N CYS A 390 13.75 -24.33 4.66
CA CYS A 390 14.60 -25.52 4.67
C CYS A 390 13.82 -26.76 5.13
N LYS A 391 13.87 -27.85 4.35
CA LYS A 391 13.25 -29.15 4.66
C LYS A 391 11.80 -29.04 5.11
N GLY A 392 11.01 -28.20 4.44
CA GLY A 392 9.60 -28.00 4.75
C GLY A 392 9.29 -27.07 5.93
N SER A 393 10.29 -26.40 6.52
CA SER A 393 10.09 -25.40 7.58
C SER A 393 10.71 -24.05 7.23
N TRP A 394 10.13 -22.98 7.77
CA TRP A 394 10.55 -21.59 7.58
C TRP A 394 11.23 -21.05 8.83
N GLY A 395 12.26 -20.23 8.61
CA GLY A 395 12.92 -19.41 9.62
C GLY A 395 13.42 -18.12 8.98
N PHE A 396 14.40 -17.47 9.61
CA PHE A 396 14.97 -16.22 9.10
C PHE A 396 16.48 -16.28 9.06
N ILE A 397 17.05 -15.86 7.93
CA ILE A 397 18.49 -15.77 7.74
C ILE A 397 18.97 -14.32 7.78
N ASP A 398 20.19 -14.12 8.24
CA ASP A 398 20.90 -12.87 8.08
C ASP A 398 21.56 -12.76 6.68
N LYS A 399 22.21 -11.63 6.39
CA LYS A 399 22.91 -11.39 5.12
C LYS A 399 24.11 -12.29 4.87
N SER A 400 24.62 -13.00 5.89
CA SER A 400 25.65 -14.03 5.72
C SER A 400 25.05 -15.38 5.32
N GLY A 401 23.72 -15.51 5.42
CA GLY A 401 22.96 -16.73 5.20
C GLY A 401 22.93 -17.66 6.41
N ALA A 402 23.35 -17.18 7.58
CA ALA A 402 23.22 -17.88 8.85
C ALA A 402 21.80 -17.70 9.40
N TRP A 403 21.28 -18.70 10.11
CA TRP A 403 19.97 -18.60 10.73
C TRP A 403 20.03 -17.66 11.93
N ALA A 404 19.37 -16.51 11.82
CA ALA A 404 19.09 -15.63 12.94
C ALA A 404 17.91 -16.17 13.77
N ILE A 405 16.92 -16.73 13.09
CA ILE A 405 15.79 -17.43 13.70
C ILE A 405 15.69 -18.82 13.04
N PRO A 406 15.82 -19.92 13.80
CA PRO A 406 15.84 -21.27 13.26
C PRO A 406 14.58 -21.62 12.43
N PRO A 407 14.70 -22.52 11.42
CA PRO A 407 13.57 -22.90 10.59
C PRO A 407 12.65 -23.89 11.33
N VAL A 408 11.69 -23.36 12.08
CA VAL A 408 10.75 -24.13 12.92
C VAL A 408 9.28 -23.82 12.61
N TYR A 409 9.00 -22.85 11.73
CA TYR A 409 7.64 -22.44 11.40
C TYR A 409 7.15 -23.17 10.15
N ARG A 410 5.83 -23.31 9.99
CA ARG A 410 5.24 -23.91 8.77
C ARG A 410 5.28 -22.95 7.58
N PHE A 411 5.23 -21.65 7.85
CA PHE A 411 5.32 -20.56 6.90
C PHE A 411 5.87 -19.31 7.60
N ALA A 412 6.56 -18.43 6.88
CA ALA A 412 7.01 -17.14 7.37
C ALA A 412 7.00 -16.09 6.26
N GLU A 413 6.46 -14.91 6.59
CA GLU A 413 6.51 -13.72 5.73
C GLU A 413 7.72 -12.85 6.06
N SER A 414 7.98 -11.84 5.22
CA SER A 414 9.03 -10.85 5.54
C SER A 414 8.62 -10.01 6.74
N PHE A 415 9.61 -9.45 7.42
CA PHE A 415 9.33 -8.42 8.41
C PHE A 415 8.71 -7.21 7.73
N ASP A 416 7.62 -6.72 8.30
CA ASP A 416 6.97 -5.47 7.94
C ASP A 416 6.50 -4.79 9.23
N ASN A 417 6.62 -3.46 9.30
CA ASN A 417 6.19 -2.68 10.46
C ASN A 417 6.69 -3.20 11.83
N GLY A 418 7.86 -3.84 11.88
CA GLY A 418 8.51 -4.29 13.12
C GLY A 418 8.14 -5.70 13.60
N PHE A 419 7.34 -6.46 12.86
CA PHE A 419 7.04 -7.87 13.13
C PHE A 419 7.04 -8.71 11.84
N ALA A 420 7.07 -10.03 11.96
CA ALA A 420 6.82 -10.95 10.85
C ALA A 420 5.67 -11.90 11.20
N SER A 421 4.81 -12.17 10.22
CA SER A 421 3.79 -13.21 10.31
C SER A 421 4.43 -14.58 10.14
N VAL A 422 4.11 -15.52 11.03
CA VAL A 422 4.52 -16.92 10.95
C VAL A 422 3.33 -17.84 11.15
N GLU A 423 3.36 -19.04 10.58
CA GLU A 423 2.35 -20.07 10.81
C GLU A 423 2.81 -21.05 11.91
N VAL A 424 1.99 -21.14 12.97
CA VAL A 424 2.13 -22.06 14.11
C VAL A 424 0.88 -22.93 14.23
N ARG A 425 0.86 -23.87 15.18
CA ARG A 425 -0.36 -24.63 15.52
C ARG A 425 -1.45 -23.66 15.98
N GLY A 426 -2.61 -23.71 15.32
CA GLY A 426 -3.73 -22.79 15.58
C GLY A 426 -3.77 -21.57 14.65
N GLY A 427 -2.84 -21.45 13.69
CA GLY A 427 -2.92 -20.44 12.60
C GLY A 427 -1.74 -19.46 12.58
N THR A 428 -1.96 -18.30 11.97
CA THR A 428 -0.98 -17.22 11.88
C THR A 428 -0.72 -16.59 13.26
N ALA A 429 0.54 -16.29 13.54
CA ALA A 429 1.05 -15.64 14.74
C ALA A 429 2.18 -14.68 14.36
N HIS A 430 2.69 -13.90 15.33
CA HIS A 430 3.63 -12.81 15.05
C HIS A 430 4.83 -12.83 15.97
N LEU A 431 6.01 -12.57 15.40
CA LEU A 431 7.28 -12.50 16.12
C LEU A 431 8.07 -11.23 15.81
N ARG A 432 8.96 -10.85 16.73
CA ARG A 432 9.87 -9.70 16.59
C ARG A 432 11.17 -10.10 15.87
N PRO A 433 11.94 -9.14 15.35
CA PRO A 433 13.22 -9.42 14.67
C PRO A 433 14.25 -10.20 15.51
N ASP A 434 14.16 -10.13 16.85
CA ASP A 434 15.02 -10.92 17.75
C ASP A 434 14.55 -12.37 17.94
N GLY A 435 13.47 -12.79 17.27
CA GLY A 435 12.86 -14.11 17.39
C GLY A 435 11.90 -14.26 18.56
N SER A 436 11.69 -13.23 19.38
CA SER A 436 10.73 -13.29 20.48
C SER A 436 9.30 -13.36 19.96
N ALA A 437 8.52 -14.30 20.50
CA ALA A 437 7.10 -14.42 20.22
C ALA A 437 6.34 -13.20 20.76
N ILE A 438 5.32 -12.74 20.03
CA ILE A 438 4.47 -11.63 20.48
C ILE A 438 3.13 -12.14 21.00
N ASP A 439 2.45 -13.00 20.25
CA ASP A 439 1.07 -13.45 20.52
C ASP A 439 0.93 -14.98 20.58
N PHE A 440 2.04 -15.71 20.70
CA PHE A 440 2.07 -17.18 20.78
C PHE A 440 3.11 -17.69 21.77
N THR A 441 2.98 -18.96 22.16
CA THR A 441 3.90 -19.66 23.04
C THR A 441 4.78 -20.65 22.25
N PRO A 442 5.99 -20.98 22.73
CA PRO A 442 6.83 -21.98 22.08
C PRO A 442 6.17 -23.36 21.90
N ALA A 443 5.17 -23.70 22.72
CA ALA A 443 4.42 -24.96 22.62
C ALA A 443 3.49 -25.03 21.39
N GLU A 444 3.22 -23.90 20.75
CA GLU A 444 2.42 -23.83 19.52
C GLU A 444 3.28 -24.01 18.27
N ILE A 445 4.61 -23.91 18.37
CA ILE A 445 5.51 -24.22 17.28
C ILE A 445 5.42 -25.73 17.02
N ASP A 446 4.95 -26.12 15.84
CA ASP A 446 4.82 -27.51 15.46
C ASP A 446 6.22 -28.08 15.22
N ALA A 447 6.79 -28.70 16.24
CA ALA A 447 8.19 -29.10 16.25
C ALA A 447 8.43 -30.26 15.27
N ALA A 448 8.74 -29.96 14.00
CA ALA A 448 9.77 -30.73 13.34
C ALA A 448 11.07 -30.46 14.11
N ALA A 449 11.69 -31.49 14.68
CA ALA A 449 13.00 -31.33 15.32
C ALA A 449 13.92 -30.55 14.39
N PRO A 450 14.69 -29.55 14.89
CA PRO A 450 15.55 -28.74 14.05
C PRO A 450 16.40 -29.69 13.18
N PRO A 451 16.54 -29.41 11.88
CA PRO A 451 17.06 -30.36 10.94
C PRO A 451 18.41 -30.93 11.42
N THR A 452 18.45 -32.25 11.66
CA THR A 452 19.62 -32.98 12.22
C THR A 452 20.87 -32.90 11.36
N ARG A 453 20.74 -32.39 10.12
CA ARG A 453 21.83 -31.95 9.26
C ARG A 453 21.70 -30.45 9.01
N PRO A 454 22.76 -29.65 9.25
CA PRO A 454 22.70 -28.20 9.16
C PRO A 454 22.25 -27.75 7.77
N CYS A 455 21.12 -27.05 7.74
CA CYS A 455 20.76 -26.16 6.66
C CYS A 455 21.78 -25.01 6.64
N GLY A 456 22.93 -25.18 5.99
CA GLY A 456 23.91 -24.11 5.85
C GLY A 456 25.06 -24.10 6.86
N VAL A 457 25.86 -25.17 6.93
CA VAL A 457 27.29 -24.91 7.15
C VAL A 457 27.77 -24.10 5.94
N PRO A 458 28.58 -23.05 6.10
CA PRO A 458 29.40 -22.56 5.00
C PRO A 458 30.06 -23.78 4.36
N LEU A 459 30.07 -23.90 3.03
CA LEU A 459 31.07 -24.78 2.44
C LEU A 459 32.40 -24.27 2.98
N ALA A 460 33.01 -25.02 3.90
CA ALA A 460 34.39 -24.78 4.27
C ALA A 460 35.12 -24.68 2.94
N ARG A 461 35.77 -23.54 2.68
CA ARG A 461 36.63 -23.39 1.50
C ARG A 461 37.48 -24.65 1.46
N ALA A 462 37.32 -25.46 0.43
CA ALA A 462 38.26 -26.52 0.17
C ALA A 462 39.64 -25.83 0.09
N PRO A 463 40.64 -26.22 0.90
CA PRO A 463 41.98 -25.76 0.67
C PRO A 463 42.41 -26.24 -0.72
N HIS A 464 43.11 -25.32 -1.40
CA HIS A 464 43.54 -25.34 -2.80
C HIS A 464 43.95 -26.68 -3.39
#